data_AF-A0A497AY46-F1
#
_entry.id   AF-A0A497AY46-F1
#
_cell.length_a   1.000
_cell.length_b   1.000
_cell.length_c   1.000
_cell.angle_alpha   90.00
_cell.angle_beta   90.00
_cell.angle_gamma   90.00
#
_symmetry.space_group_name_H-M   'P 1'
#
loop_
_entity.id
_entity.type
_entity.pdbx_description
1 polymer ?
#
loop_
_entity_poly.entity_id
_entity_poly.type
_entity_poly.pdbx_seq_one_letter_code
_entity_poly.pdbx_strand_id
1 'polypeptide(L)'
;MIKMKRIVNGLLYDTEKAEVISKIERDTDRTYDYQLGIDFRTKWCEILYRTKRNRYFLLKQVQALGRCSEYIVPITDEEAFEWLAEHDPDKAIELFPEKHIEEA
;
A
#
# COMPACT_ATOMS: atom_id res chain seq x y z
N MET A 1 -9.26 -1.45 11.23
CA MET A 1 -8.41 -2.14 10.23
C MET A 1 -9.20 -3.29 9.65
N ILE A 2 -9.28 -3.36 8.31
CA ILE A 2 -9.89 -4.51 7.62
C ILE A 2 -8.91 -5.68 7.75
N LYS A 3 -9.42 -6.85 8.14
CA LYS A 3 -8.62 -8.07 8.25
C LYS A 3 -8.66 -8.79 6.91
N MET A 4 -7.54 -8.83 6.21
CA MET A 4 -7.38 -9.51 4.94
C MET A 4 -6.30 -10.59 4.99
N LYS A 5 -6.59 -11.74 4.39
CA LYS A 5 -5.66 -12.85 4.17
C LYS A 5 -5.69 -13.28 2.71
N ARG A 6 -4.53 -13.53 2.13
CA ARG A 6 -4.43 -14.03 0.75
C ARG A 6 -3.22 -14.95 0.60
N ILE A 7 -3.40 -16.01 -0.18
CA ILE A 7 -2.29 -16.86 -0.63
C ILE A 7 -1.86 -16.36 -2.00
N VAL A 8 -0.59 -16.01 -2.15
CA VAL A 8 0.01 -15.60 -3.44
C VAL A 8 1.30 -16.39 -3.60
N ASN A 9 1.45 -17.11 -4.73
CA ASN A 9 2.61 -17.95 -5.03
C ASN A 9 2.99 -18.93 -3.88
N GLY A 10 1.98 -19.54 -3.24
CA GLY A 10 2.16 -20.48 -2.14
C GLY A 10 2.49 -19.86 -0.78
N LEU A 11 2.46 -18.53 -0.67
CA LEU A 11 2.78 -17.80 0.56
C LEU A 11 1.53 -17.13 1.13
N LEU A 12 1.33 -17.27 2.44
CA LEU A 12 0.22 -16.63 3.15
C LEU A 12 0.62 -15.23 3.60
N TYR A 13 -0.12 -14.23 3.11
CA TYR A 13 -0.06 -12.86 3.55
C TYR A 13 -1.27 -12.57 4.44
N ASP A 14 -1.00 -12.12 5.67
CA ASP A 14 -2.01 -11.94 6.72
C ASP A 14 -1.79 -10.58 7.39
N THR A 15 -2.65 -9.61 7.06
CA THR A 15 -2.60 -8.22 7.55
C THR A 15 -2.80 -8.10 9.07
N GLU A 16 -3.38 -9.11 9.72
CA GLU A 16 -3.55 -9.14 11.18
C GLU A 16 -2.26 -9.56 11.90
N LYS A 17 -1.42 -10.35 11.24
CA LYS A 17 -0.16 -10.87 11.81
C LYS A 17 1.09 -10.13 11.35
N ALA A 18 0.96 -9.32 10.30
CA ALA A 18 2.02 -8.51 9.75
C ALA A 18 2.13 -7.16 10.48
N GLU A 19 3.33 -6.61 10.49
CA GLU A 19 3.63 -5.28 10.99
C GLU A 19 3.26 -4.23 9.93
N VAL A 20 2.59 -3.15 10.34
CA VAL A 20 2.37 -1.99 9.48
C VAL A 20 3.65 -1.16 9.49
N ILE A 21 4.22 -0.93 8.32
CA ILE A 21 5.43 -0.11 8.15
C ILE A 21 5.07 1.34 7.88
N SER A 22 4.22 1.56 6.87
CA SER A 22 3.75 2.90 6.50
C SER A 22 2.41 2.81 5.79
N LYS A 23 1.71 3.95 5.70
CA LYS A 23 0.36 4.06 5.15
C LYS A 23 0.18 5.40 4.46
N ILE A 24 -0.37 5.36 3.25
CA ILE A 24 -0.76 6.54 2.49
C ILE A 24 -2.24 6.46 2.18
N GLU A 25 -2.90 7.61 2.32
CA GLU A 25 -4.28 7.83 1.90
C GLU A 25 -4.33 9.04 0.98
N ARG A 26 -5.02 8.90 -0.15
CA ARG A 26 -5.24 9.99 -1.11
C ARG A 26 -6.68 9.93 -1.59
N ASP A 27 -7.29 11.08 -1.82
CA ASP A 27 -8.62 11.20 -2.42
C ASP A 27 -8.47 11.92 -3.75
N THR A 28 -9.23 11.51 -4.75
CA THR A 28 -9.30 12.27 -6.00
C THR A 28 -10.21 13.47 -5.84
N ASP A 29 -10.01 14.47 -6.68
CA ASP A 29 -11.03 15.49 -6.90
C ASP A 29 -12.35 14.86 -7.38
N ARG A 30 -13.41 15.66 -7.24
CA ARG A 30 -14.75 15.30 -7.69
C ARG A 30 -14.72 15.02 -9.20
N THR A 31 -15.07 13.79 -9.56
CA THR A 31 -15.16 13.32 -10.94
C THR A 31 -16.63 13.09 -11.28
N TYR A 32 -17.10 13.62 -12.41
CA TYR A 32 -18.45 13.39 -12.90
C TYR A 32 -18.46 12.21 -13.87
N ASP A 33 -19.24 11.18 -13.56
CA ASP A 33 -19.48 10.05 -14.45
C ASP A 33 -20.67 10.38 -15.37
N TYR A 34 -20.41 10.61 -16.66
CA TYR A 34 -21.45 10.92 -17.65
C TYR A 34 -22.40 9.76 -17.95
N GLN A 35 -21.94 8.51 -17.77
CA GLN A 35 -22.76 7.33 -18.03
C GLN A 35 -23.78 7.10 -16.90
N LEU A 36 -23.36 7.37 -15.66
CA LEU A 36 -24.18 7.19 -14.46
C LEU A 36 -24.89 8.48 -14.03
N GLY A 37 -24.48 9.64 -14.54
CA GLY A 37 -25.05 10.94 -14.22
C GLY A 37 -24.80 11.37 -12.77
N ILE A 38 -23.66 10.97 -12.20
CA ILE A 38 -23.33 11.17 -10.78
C ILE A 38 -21.92 11.68 -10.59
N ASP A 39 -21.75 12.46 -9.54
CA ASP A 39 -20.44 12.83 -9.04
C ASP A 39 -19.92 11.82 -8.03
N PHE A 40 -18.63 11.51 -8.12
CA PHE A 40 -17.96 10.65 -7.17
C PHE A 40 -16.55 11.11 -6.86
N ARG A 41 -16.01 10.56 -5.78
CA ARG A 41 -14.60 10.66 -5.42
C ARG A 41 -14.04 9.26 -5.28
N THR A 42 -12.76 9.12 -5.59
CA THR A 42 -12.05 7.86 -5.44
C THR A 42 -11.03 7.99 -4.33
N LYS A 43 -11.24 7.21 -3.27
CA LYS A 43 -10.29 7.10 -2.17
C LYS A 43 -9.35 5.95 -2.44
N TRP A 44 -8.06 6.25 -2.39
CA TRP A 44 -6.96 5.30 -2.49
C TRP A 44 -6.30 5.19 -1.12
N CYS A 45 -6.14 3.97 -0.64
CA CYS A 45 -5.32 3.68 0.53
C CYS A 45 -4.32 2.58 0.19
N GLU A 46 -3.05 2.85 0.44
CA GLU A 46 -1.99 1.85 0.34
C GLU A 46 -1.32 1.71 1.69
N ILE A 47 -1.20 0.47 2.16
CA ILE A 47 -0.54 0.15 3.44
C ILE A 47 0.57 -0.84 3.15
N LEU A 48 1.80 -0.45 3.48
CA LEU A 48 2.96 -1.31 3.40
C LEU A 48 3.07 -2.14 4.67
N TYR A 49 3.12 -3.46 4.50
CA TYR A 49 3.26 -4.41 5.59
C TYR A 49 4.59 -5.16 5.49
N ARG A 50 5.11 -5.55 6.65
CA ARG A 50 6.22 -6.48 6.80
C ARG A 50 5.79 -7.73 7.54
N THR A 51 6.05 -8.89 6.96
CA THR A 51 5.80 -10.18 7.62
C THR A 51 6.89 -10.51 8.63
N LYS A 52 6.60 -11.44 9.56
CA LYS A 52 7.60 -11.96 10.52
C LYS A 52 8.82 -12.63 9.88
N ARG A 53 8.74 -12.99 8.59
CA ARG A 53 9.84 -13.56 7.80
C ARG A 53 10.54 -12.52 6.93
N ASN A 54 10.42 -11.24 7.28
CA ASN A 54 11.03 -10.12 6.59
C ASN A 54 10.68 -10.05 5.10
N ARG A 55 9.41 -10.32 4.76
CA ARG A 55 8.87 -10.12 3.40
C ARG A 55 7.86 -8.99 3.41
N TYR A 56 7.85 -8.19 2.35
CA TYR A 56 6.96 -7.05 2.22
C TYR A 56 5.76 -7.36 1.32
N PHE A 57 4.68 -6.63 1.56
CA PHE A 57 3.51 -6.61 0.70
C PHE A 57 2.69 -5.36 0.92
N LEU A 58 2.02 -4.91 -0.13
CA LEU A 58 1.07 -3.80 -0.08
C LEU A 58 -0.35 -4.36 0.04
N LEU A 59 -1.12 -3.79 0.96
CA LEU A 59 -2.58 -3.80 0.88
C LEU A 59 -3.01 -2.53 0.15
N LYS A 60 -3.57 -2.69 -1.06
CA LYS A 60 -4.14 -1.60 -1.85
C LYS A 60 -5.65 -1.63 -1.74
N GLN A 61 -6.24 -0.52 -1.35
CA GLN A 61 -7.68 -0.34 -1.24
C GLN A 61 -8.13 0.83 -2.11
N VAL A 62 -9.19 0.60 -2.88
CA VAL A 62 -9.81 1.61 -3.73
C VAL A 62 -11.28 1.66 -3.41
N GLN A 63 -11.79 2.84 -3.08
CA GLN A 63 -13.21 3.07 -2.85
C GLN A 63 -13.74 4.12 -3.81
N ALA A 64 -14.73 3.74 -4.62
CA ALA A 64 -15.43 4.63 -5.53
C ALA A 64 -16.87 4.13 -5.70
N LEU A 65 -17.83 5.05 -5.86
CA LEU A 65 -19.23 4.70 -6.18
C LEU A 65 -19.88 3.69 -5.22
N GLY A 66 -19.56 3.79 -3.92
CA GLY A 66 -20.05 2.85 -2.90
C GLY A 66 -19.47 1.44 -3.00
N ARG A 67 -18.52 1.20 -3.92
CA ARG A 67 -17.77 -0.05 -4.05
C ARG A 67 -16.42 0.10 -3.40
N CYS A 68 -15.93 -1.00 -2.82
CA CYS A 68 -14.60 -1.09 -2.26
C CYS A 68 -13.91 -2.32 -2.85
N SER A 69 -12.71 -2.12 -3.39
CA SER A 69 -11.86 -3.19 -3.90
C SER A 69 -10.56 -3.22 -3.13
N GLU A 70 -10.11 -4.43 -2.77
CA GLU A 70 -8.94 -4.63 -1.93
C GLU A 70 -8.03 -5.70 -2.54
N TYR A 71 -6.72 -5.45 -2.53
CA TYR A 71 -5.74 -6.32 -3.16
C TYR A 71 -4.49 -6.43 -2.28
N ILE A 72 -3.98 -7.65 -2.13
CA ILE A 72 -2.65 -7.89 -1.57
C ILE A 72 -1.69 -8.09 -2.74
N VAL A 73 -0.62 -7.30 -2.75
CA VAL A 73 0.45 -7.34 -3.73
C VAL A 73 1.76 -7.63 -2.98
N PRO A 74 2.29 -8.86 -3.05
CA PRO A 74 3.65 -9.13 -2.61
C PRO A 74 4.63 -8.28 -3.39
N ILE A 75 5.62 -7.72 -2.68
CA ILE A 75 6.67 -6.92 -3.30
C ILE A 75 8.04 -7.36 -2.78
N THR A 76 9.08 -7.04 -3.53
CA THR A 76 10.48 -7.27 -3.15
C THR A 76 10.97 -6.21 -2.16
N ASP A 77 12.16 -6.41 -1.62
CA ASP A 77 12.82 -5.43 -0.74
C ASP A 77 13.16 -4.14 -1.51
N GLU A 78 13.64 -4.26 -2.75
CA GLU A 78 13.82 -3.12 -3.67
C GLU A 78 12.51 -2.35 -3.92
N GLU A 79 11.42 -3.04 -4.27
CA GLU A 79 10.13 -2.39 -4.52
C GLU A 79 9.57 -1.72 -3.26
N ALA A 80 9.80 -2.31 -2.08
CA ALA A 80 9.43 -1.72 -0.80
C ALA A 80 10.24 -0.46 -0.50
N PHE A 81 11.55 -0.48 -0.79
CA PHE A 81 12.41 0.70 -0.67
C PHE A 81 11.97 1.82 -1.60
N GLU A 82 11.74 1.52 -2.89
CA GLU A 82 11.31 2.52 -3.88
C GLU A 82 9.98 3.18 -3.46
N TRP A 83 9.01 2.37 -3.03
CA TRP A 83 7.73 2.87 -2.55
C TRP A 83 7.87 3.75 -1.30
N LEU A 84 8.74 3.38 -0.35
CA LEU A 84 9.03 4.20 0.83
C LEU A 84 9.78 5.47 0.46
N ALA A 85 10.75 5.42 -0.44
CA ALA A 85 11.50 6.59 -0.87
C ALA A 85 10.58 7.66 -1.49
N GLU A 86 9.52 7.24 -2.21
CA GLU A 86 8.55 8.16 -2.80
C GLU A 86 7.56 8.74 -1.77
N HIS A 87 7.22 8.00 -0.71
CA HIS A 87 6.05 8.32 0.11
C HIS A 87 6.33 8.54 1.60
N ASP A 88 7.38 7.94 2.13
CA ASP A 88 7.80 7.99 3.54
C ASP A 88 9.34 7.79 3.61
N PRO A 89 10.12 8.79 3.15
CA PRO A 89 11.57 8.67 3.00
C PRO A 89 12.28 8.44 4.35
N ASP A 90 11.73 8.95 5.45
CA ASP A 90 12.25 8.72 6.80
C ASP A 90 12.22 7.22 7.14
N LYS A 91 11.10 6.54 6.82
CA LYS A 91 11.01 5.08 6.97
C LYS A 91 11.91 4.32 5.99
N ALA A 92 12.13 4.84 4.80
CA ALA A 92 13.08 4.25 3.85
C ALA A 92 14.51 4.23 4.43
N ILE A 93 14.95 5.35 5.02
CA ILE A 93 16.26 5.49 5.66
C ILE A 93 16.38 4.56 6.88
N GLU A 94 15.33 4.46 7.70
CA GLU A 94 15.32 3.62 8.91
C GLU A 94 15.45 2.13 8.58
N LEU A 95 14.75 1.66 7.54
CA LEU A 95 14.62 0.23 7.23
C LEU A 95 15.66 -0.29 6.25
N PHE A 96 16.23 0.58 5.41
CA PHE A 96 17.22 0.23 4.39
C PHE A 96 18.49 1.08 4.52
N PRO A 97 19.19 1.04 5.68
CA PRO A 97 20.38 1.86 5.91
C PRO A 97 21.54 1.54 4.95
N GLU A 98 21.54 0.36 4.33
CA GLU A 98 22.54 -0.07 3.35
C GLU A 98 22.37 0.57 1.96
N LYS A 99 21.27 1.25 1.68
CA LYS A 99 21.01 1.88 0.37
C LYS A 99 21.82 3.17 0.13
N HIS A 100 22.69 3.57 1.08
CA HIS A 100 23.62 4.69 0.98
C HIS A 100 23.01 5.94 0.32
N ILE A 101 22.20 6.67 1.10
CA ILE A 101 21.52 7.89 0.64
C ILE A 101 22.45 9.09 0.89
N GLU A 102 22.76 9.84 -0.15
CA GLU A 102 23.57 11.07 -0.10
C GLU A 102 22.66 12.31 -0.15
N GLU A 103 22.98 13.34 0.62
CA GLU A 103 22.31 14.65 0.55
C GLU A 103 22.81 15.43 -0.68
N ALA A 104 21.89 16.04 -1.44
CA ALA A 104 22.17 16.76 -2.69
C ALA A 104 22.35 18.27 -2.49
#